data_AF-A0A9E6W747-F1
#
_entry.id   AF-A0A9E6W747-F1
#
_cell.length_a   1.000
_cell.length_b   1.000
_cell.length_c   1.000
_cell.angle_alpha   90.00
_cell.angle_beta   90.00
_cell.angle_gamma   90.00
#
_symmetry.space_group_name_H-M   'P 1'
#
loop_
_entity.id
_entity.type
_entity.pdbx_description
1 polymer ?
#
loop_
_entity_poly.entity_id
_entity_poly.type
_entity_poly.pdbx_seq_one_letter_code
_entity_poly.pdbx_strand_id
1 'polypeptide(L)'
;MSNAATAQKTNGKSATEEKAVMEVVKTESSNSAKTAENAILSLEKRIQKVQELNIVIDKWRKLQEARKNLNEFKLGNDGMNSTIIIRDAAGREFKTSQSIVFTTVLQTVQQVLDEKIAETEVQIDFAS
;
A
#
# COMPACT_ATOMS: atom_id res chain seq x y z
N MET A 1 99.07 -36.97 28.45
CA MET A 1 99.15 -36.59 27.03
C MET A 1 98.04 -35.58 26.75
N SER A 2 98.43 -34.32 26.60
CA SER A 2 97.92 -33.33 25.63
C SER A 2 96.43 -32.97 25.57
N ASN A 3 96.13 -31.77 26.11
CA ASN A 3 95.53 -30.61 25.43
C ASN A 3 94.30 -30.77 24.50
N ALA A 4 93.24 -30.01 24.82
CA ALA A 4 92.85 -28.74 24.15
C ALA A 4 91.34 -28.61 23.96
N ALA A 5 90.81 -27.50 24.48
CA ALA A 5 89.51 -26.95 24.15
C ALA A 5 89.48 -26.43 22.72
N THR A 6 88.33 -26.47 22.04
CA THR A 6 87.95 -25.38 21.11
C THR A 6 86.47 -25.43 20.75
N ALA A 7 85.85 -24.25 20.80
CA ALA A 7 84.51 -23.95 20.35
C ALA A 7 84.51 -23.42 18.90
N GLN A 8 83.32 -23.39 18.29
CA GLN A 8 82.77 -22.37 17.36
C GLN A 8 82.23 -22.88 16.02
N LYS A 9 80.90 -22.74 15.92
CA LYS A 9 80.10 -22.00 14.91
C LYS A 9 80.53 -22.06 13.44
N THR A 10 79.58 -22.38 12.56
CA THR A 10 79.30 -21.58 11.33
C THR A 10 77.88 -21.81 10.78
N ASN A 11 77.33 -20.71 10.25
CA ASN A 11 76.06 -20.57 9.54
C ASN A 11 76.04 -21.34 8.20
N GLY A 12 74.86 -21.86 7.83
CA GLY A 12 74.54 -22.32 6.47
C GLY A 12 73.09 -21.99 6.11
N LYS A 13 72.91 -21.11 5.13
CA LYS A 13 71.64 -20.62 4.57
C LYS A 13 71.17 -21.57 3.45
N SER A 14 69.93 -22.04 3.47
CA SER A 14 69.06 -22.15 2.27
C SER A 14 67.67 -22.71 2.55
N ALA A 15 66.69 -22.02 1.96
CA ALA A 15 65.49 -22.51 1.28
C ALA A 15 64.19 -22.79 2.08
N THR A 16 63.19 -21.96 1.73
CA THR A 16 61.75 -22.27 1.53
C THR A 16 60.86 -22.55 2.76
N GLU A 17 60.06 -21.56 3.16
CA GLU A 17 58.60 -21.50 2.87
C GLU A 17 57.95 -20.30 3.59
N GLU A 18 57.38 -19.39 2.79
CA GLU A 18 56.63 -18.21 3.22
C GLU A 18 55.19 -18.59 3.60
N LYS A 19 54.74 -18.18 4.79
CA LYS A 19 53.32 -17.89 5.06
C LYS A 19 53.23 -16.64 5.92
N ALA A 20 53.09 -15.50 5.24
CA ALA A 20 52.74 -14.22 5.84
C ALA A 20 51.25 -14.22 6.22
N VAL A 21 50.96 -13.98 7.50
CA VAL A 21 49.62 -13.62 7.97
C VAL A 21 49.67 -12.14 8.34
N MET A 22 49.16 -11.29 7.46
CA MET A 22 48.84 -9.88 7.74
C MET A 22 47.34 -9.79 8.00
N GLU A 23 46.93 -9.46 9.22
CA GLU A 23 45.53 -9.14 9.53
C GLU A 23 45.35 -7.64 9.77
N VAL A 24 45.00 -7.00 8.65
CA VAL A 24 44.11 -5.86 8.41
C VAL A 24 43.78 -4.90 9.56
N VAL A 25 44.22 -3.65 9.34
CA VAL A 25 43.82 -2.39 9.98
C VAL A 25 42.29 -2.23 10.01
N LYS A 26 41.74 -2.00 11.19
CA LYS A 26 40.32 -1.67 11.43
C LYS A 26 40.04 -0.22 10.99
N THR A 27 39.59 -0.07 9.75
CA THR A 27 39.03 1.19 9.24
C THR A 27 37.52 1.23 9.51
N GLU A 28 37.08 2.40 9.97
CA GLU A 28 35.72 2.78 10.35
C GLU A 28 34.70 2.57 9.23
N SER A 29 33.58 1.88 9.52
CA SER A 29 32.24 2.21 9.00
C SER A 29 31.23 1.21 9.52
N SER A 30 30.48 1.59 10.56
CA SER A 30 29.22 0.94 10.86
C SER A 30 28.14 1.98 11.12
N ASN A 31 27.17 1.95 10.21
CA ASN A 31 25.76 2.17 10.47
C ASN A 31 25.28 3.62 10.61
N SER A 32 25.33 4.31 9.48
CA SER A 32 24.18 5.05 8.95
C SER A 32 22.94 4.14 8.84
N ALA A 33 22.32 3.82 9.98
CA ALA A 33 21.08 3.03 10.08
C ALA A 33 19.90 3.91 10.54
N LYS A 34 19.78 5.13 10.01
CA LYS A 34 18.64 6.03 10.27
C LYS A 34 18.10 6.76 9.04
N THR A 35 18.34 6.23 7.84
CA THR A 35 17.78 6.81 6.60
C THR A 35 17.30 5.74 5.63
N ALA A 36 16.55 4.77 6.15
CA ALA A 36 15.90 3.73 5.33
C ALA A 36 14.36 3.81 5.41
N GLU A 37 13.78 4.97 5.75
CA GLU A 37 12.32 5.14 5.77
C GLU A 37 11.70 5.27 4.38
N ASN A 38 12.50 5.36 3.33
CA ASN A 38 12.03 5.22 1.95
C ASN A 38 12.71 4.03 1.31
N ALA A 39 12.29 2.82 1.69
CA ALA A 39 12.49 1.66 0.84
C ALA A 39 11.96 2.04 -0.55
N ILE A 40 12.88 2.24 -1.49
CA ILE A 40 12.57 2.64 -2.86
C ILE A 40 11.71 1.53 -3.45
N LEU A 41 10.39 1.66 -3.36
CA LEU A 41 9.45 0.85 -4.13
C LEU A 41 9.94 0.92 -5.58
N SER A 42 10.19 -0.25 -6.19
CA SER A 42 10.57 -0.32 -7.59
C SER A 42 9.57 0.47 -8.43
N LEU A 43 10.01 1.06 -9.54
CA LEU A 43 9.15 1.87 -10.42
C LEU A 43 7.85 1.13 -10.76
N GLU A 44 7.92 -0.18 -10.98
CA GLU A 44 6.78 -1.08 -11.17
C GLU A 44 5.76 -1.01 -10.03
N LYS A 45 6.19 -1.13 -8.77
CA LYS A 45 5.29 -1.07 -7.61
C LYS A 45 4.64 0.31 -7.46
N ARG A 46 5.34 1.38 -7.84
CA ARG A 46 4.77 2.73 -7.84
C ARG A 46 3.69 2.88 -8.91
N ILE A 47 3.94 2.34 -10.10
CA ILE A 47 2.97 2.34 -11.21
C ILE A 47 1.72 1.54 -10.82
N GLN A 48 1.88 0.34 -10.24
CA GLN A 48 0.77 -0.48 -9.75
C GLN A 48 -0.09 0.27 -8.72
N LYS A 49 0.54 0.91 -7.73
CA LYS A 49 -0.19 1.68 -6.72
C LYS A 49 -1.00 2.82 -7.35
N VAL A 50 -0.44 3.56 -8.32
CA VAL A 50 -1.16 4.60 -9.04
C VAL A 50 -2.34 4.04 -9.83
N GLN A 51 -2.20 2.87 -10.45
CA GLN A 51 -3.30 2.21 -11.18
C GLN A 51 -4.43 1.80 -10.24
N GLU A 52 -4.12 1.18 -9.09
CA GLU A 52 -5.10 0.83 -8.07
C GLU A 52 -5.85 2.07 -7.58
N LEU A 53 -5.13 3.17 -7.32
CA LEU A 53 -5.73 4.43 -6.91
C LEU A 53 -6.66 5.00 -7.98
N ASN A 54 -6.29 4.94 -9.26
CA ASN A 54 -7.16 5.39 -10.34
C ASN A 54 -8.50 4.64 -10.35
N ILE A 55 -8.48 3.32 -10.08
CA ILE A 55 -9.70 2.51 -9.98
C ILE A 55 -10.58 2.99 -8.82
N VAL A 56 -9.97 3.27 -7.66
CA VAL A 56 -10.68 3.78 -6.47
C VAL A 56 -11.26 5.18 -6.73
N ILE A 57 -10.50 6.06 -7.40
CA ILE A 57 -10.95 7.40 -7.79
C ILE A 57 -12.15 7.33 -8.75
N ASP A 58 -12.10 6.46 -9.75
CA ASP A 58 -13.20 6.32 -10.69
C ASP A 58 -14.46 5.76 -10.01
N LYS A 59 -14.31 4.86 -9.03
CA LYS A 59 -15.41 4.42 -8.18
C LYS A 59 -16.00 5.59 -7.36
N TRP A 60 -15.15 6.41 -6.73
CA TRP A 60 -15.60 7.58 -5.97
C TRP A 60 -16.37 8.56 -6.86
N ARG A 61 -15.89 8.84 -8.08
CA ARG A 61 -16.58 9.72 -9.04
C ARG A 61 -17.99 9.22 -9.37
N LYS A 62 -18.14 7.91 -9.63
CA LYS A 62 -19.45 7.30 -9.92
C LYS A 62 -20.41 7.39 -8.72
N LEU A 63 -19.90 7.18 -7.51
CA LEU A 63 -20.70 7.34 -6.28
C LEU A 63 -21.15 8.79 -6.08
N GLN A 64 -20.27 9.76 -6.33
CA GLN A 64 -20.60 11.19 -6.25
C GLN A 64 -21.65 11.61 -7.29
N GLU A 65 -21.55 11.08 -8.52
CA GLU A 65 -22.56 11.29 -9.54
C GLU A 65 -23.93 10.72 -9.12
N ALA A 66 -23.96 9.49 -8.59
CA ALA A 66 -25.19 8.89 -8.07
C ALA A 66 -25.81 9.72 -6.93
N ARG A 67 -24.97 10.24 -6.00
CA ARG A 67 -25.41 11.11 -4.91
C ARG A 67 -25.98 12.43 -5.41
N LYS A 68 -25.34 13.05 -6.41
CA LYS A 68 -25.84 14.27 -7.05
C LYS A 68 -27.21 14.04 -7.67
N ASN A 69 -27.37 12.97 -8.45
CA ASN A 69 -28.64 12.61 -9.06
C ASN A 69 -29.75 12.38 -8.02
N LEU A 70 -29.40 11.77 -6.88
CA LEU A 70 -30.33 11.56 -5.76
C LEU A 70 -30.76 12.87 -5.09
N ASN A 71 -29.85 13.83 -4.94
CA ASN A 71 -30.14 15.14 -4.34
C ASN A 71 -30.95 16.05 -5.27
N GLU A 72 -30.79 15.89 -6.58
CA GLU A 72 -31.59 16.59 -7.59
C GLU A 72 -33.02 16.05 -7.68
N PHE A 73 -33.25 14.81 -7.25
CA PHE A 73 -34.58 14.20 -7.21
C PHE A 73 -35.51 14.98 -6.26
N LYS A 74 -36.50 15.65 -6.83
CA LYS A 74 -37.52 16.40 -6.07
C LYS A 74 -38.71 15.52 -5.75
N LEU A 75 -39.05 15.40 -4.47
CA LEU A 75 -40.36 14.91 -4.07
C LEU A 75 -41.40 16.00 -4.37
N GLY A 76 -42.50 15.63 -5.03
CA GLY A 76 -43.69 16.47 -5.02
C GLY A 76 -44.12 16.75 -3.58
N ASN A 77 -44.66 17.95 -3.32
CA ASN A 77 -44.94 18.54 -2.00
C ASN A 77 -45.77 17.64 -1.04
N ASP A 78 -46.36 16.58 -1.56
CA ASP A 78 -47.34 15.73 -0.94
C ASP A 78 -46.98 14.23 -1.02
N GLY A 79 -45.82 13.86 -1.61
CA GLY A 79 -45.31 12.47 -1.67
C GLY A 79 -46.22 11.46 -2.40
N MET A 80 -47.38 11.91 -2.91
CA MET A 80 -48.47 11.08 -3.42
C MET A 80 -48.25 10.54 -4.84
N ASN A 81 -47.29 11.10 -5.59
CA ASN A 81 -47.07 10.73 -7.00
C ASN A 81 -45.72 10.01 -7.25
N SER A 82 -45.00 9.65 -6.19
CA SER A 82 -43.71 8.99 -6.31
C SER A 82 -43.88 7.47 -6.41
N THR A 83 -43.20 6.85 -7.36
CA THR A 83 -43.23 5.39 -7.57
C THR A 83 -41.81 4.87 -7.62
N ILE A 84 -41.54 3.77 -6.92
CA ILE A 84 -40.31 3.01 -7.04
C ILE A 84 -40.55 1.81 -7.94
N ILE A 85 -39.61 1.57 -8.84
CA ILE A 85 -39.53 0.38 -9.66
C ILE A 85 -38.14 -0.23 -9.47
N ILE A 86 -38.08 -1.46 -8.99
CA ILE A 86 -36.86 -2.26 -8.90
C ILE A 86 -36.98 -3.37 -9.93
N ARG A 87 -36.06 -3.41 -10.89
CA ARG A 87 -36.02 -4.44 -11.93
C ARG A 87 -34.82 -5.35 -11.70
N ASP A 88 -35.03 -6.66 -11.77
CA ASP A 88 -33.95 -7.63 -11.70
C ASP A 88 -33.38 -7.99 -13.08
N ALA A 89 -32.30 -8.77 -13.10
CA ALA A 89 -31.65 -9.20 -14.34
C ALA A 89 -32.52 -10.13 -15.21
N ALA A 90 -33.55 -10.75 -14.62
CA ALA A 90 -34.52 -11.56 -15.34
C ALA A 90 -35.68 -10.73 -15.93
N GLY A 91 -35.66 -9.40 -15.74
CA GLY A 91 -36.69 -8.48 -16.21
C GLY A 91 -37.94 -8.44 -15.33
N ARG A 92 -37.93 -9.07 -14.15
CA ARG A 92 -39.04 -8.98 -13.20
C ARG A 92 -39.00 -7.64 -12.48
N GLU A 93 -40.17 -7.09 -12.21
CA GLU A 93 -40.32 -5.76 -11.61
C GLU A 93 -41.06 -5.83 -10.28
N PHE A 94 -40.47 -5.19 -9.27
CA PHE A 94 -41.17 -4.78 -8.07
C PHE A 94 -41.54 -3.30 -8.21
N LYS A 95 -42.83 -2.98 -8.20
CA LYS A 95 -43.36 -1.62 -8.34
C LYS A 95 -44.25 -1.26 -7.16
N THR A 96 -44.01 -0.10 -6.55
CA THR A 96 -44.86 0.41 -5.46
C THR A 96 -44.91 1.92 -5.43
N SER A 97 -46.05 2.46 -5.03
CA SER A 97 -46.28 3.90 -4.78
C SER A 97 -46.57 4.16 -3.30
N GLN A 98 -46.34 3.18 -2.43
CA GLN A 98 -46.54 3.33 -0.99
C GLN A 98 -45.49 4.27 -0.40
N SER A 99 -45.94 5.38 0.20
CA SER A 99 -45.08 6.44 0.72
C SER A 99 -44.03 5.93 1.72
N ILE A 100 -44.41 5.05 2.64
CA ILE A 100 -43.51 4.47 3.64
C ILE A 100 -42.36 3.72 2.96
N VAL A 101 -42.67 2.86 1.99
CA VAL A 101 -41.65 2.10 1.26
C VAL A 101 -40.75 3.07 0.48
N PHE A 102 -41.34 4.10 -0.12
CA PHE A 102 -40.61 5.14 -0.82
C PHE A 102 -39.57 5.82 0.07
N THR A 103 -40.00 6.35 1.22
CA THR A 103 -39.13 7.06 2.16
C THR A 103 -38.02 6.17 2.71
N THR A 104 -38.34 4.91 3.05
CA THR A 104 -37.35 3.97 3.57
C THR A 104 -36.29 3.61 2.53
N VAL A 105 -36.69 3.38 1.28
CA VAL A 105 -35.73 3.11 0.21
C VAL A 105 -34.85 4.33 -0.05
N LEU A 106 -35.43 5.53 -0.14
CA LEU A 106 -34.67 6.75 -0.36
C LEU A 106 -33.63 6.99 0.73
N GLN A 107 -34.03 6.87 2.00
CA GLN A 107 -33.14 7.03 3.15
C GLN A 107 -32.03 5.97 3.16
N THR A 108 -32.38 4.71 2.89
CA THR A 108 -31.39 3.62 2.82
C THR A 108 -30.36 3.88 1.72
N VAL A 109 -30.81 4.30 0.53
CA VAL A 109 -29.91 4.60 -0.60
C VAL A 109 -28.99 5.78 -0.25
N GLN A 110 -29.51 6.84 0.38
CA GLN A 110 -28.70 7.97 0.84
C GLN A 110 -27.62 7.52 1.83
N GLN A 111 -28.00 6.77 2.86
CA GLN A 111 -27.08 6.27 3.87
C GLN A 111 -25.97 5.40 3.27
N VAL A 112 -26.33 4.46 2.39
CA VAL A 112 -25.36 3.57 1.75
C VAL A 112 -24.42 4.34 0.83
N LEU A 113 -24.91 5.34 0.10
CA LEU A 113 -24.04 6.19 -0.73
C LEU A 113 -23.05 6.97 0.12
N ASP A 114 -23.51 7.62 1.19
CA ASP A 114 -22.65 8.39 2.09
C ASP A 114 -21.58 7.51 2.75
N GLU A 115 -21.96 6.31 3.23
CA GLU A 115 -21.03 5.32 3.80
C GLU A 115 -19.98 4.88 2.77
N LYS A 116 -20.40 4.52 1.55
CA LYS A 116 -19.47 4.05 0.50
C LYS A 116 -18.58 5.16 -0.04
N ILE A 117 -19.04 6.40 -0.04
CA ILE A 117 -18.21 7.56 -0.37
C ILE A 117 -17.13 7.72 0.70
N ALA A 118 -17.49 7.73 1.98
CA ALA A 118 -16.54 7.85 3.08
C ALA A 118 -15.49 6.71 3.08
N GLU A 119 -15.92 5.45 2.89
CA GLU A 119 -15.01 4.31 2.74
C GLU A 119 -14.03 4.49 1.58
N THR A 120 -14.49 5.03 0.45
CA THR A 120 -13.66 5.23 -0.73
C THR A 120 -12.72 6.42 -0.55
N GLU A 121 -13.14 7.46 0.17
CA GLU A 121 -12.30 8.61 0.55
C GLU A 121 -11.15 8.18 1.46
N VAL A 122 -11.40 7.30 2.44
CA VAL A 122 -10.34 6.73 3.28
C VAL A 122 -9.34 5.90 2.47
N GLN A 123 -9.78 5.21 1.41
CA GLN A 123 -8.87 4.47 0.52
C GLN A 123 -8.03 5.37 -0.38
N ILE A 124 -8.51 6.58 -0.66
CA ILE A 124 -7.79 7.59 -1.47
C ILE A 124 -6.85 8.40 -0.58
N ASP A 125 -7.23 8.65 0.67
CA ASP A 125 -6.43 9.44 1.59
C ASP A 125 -5.13 8.70 1.92
N PHE A 126 -4.01 9.35 1.61
CA PHE A 126 -2.67 8.81 1.85
C PHE A 126 -2.20 9.06 3.30
N ALA A 127 -2.99 9.79 4.08
CA ALA A 127 -2.71 10.09 5.48
C ALA A 127 -3.25 8.99 6.41
N SER A 128 -2.65 7.80 6.33
CA SER A 128 -2.83 6.74 7.33
C SER A 128 -1.55 5.95 7.53
#